data_AF-A0A925XNV2-F1
#
_entry.id   AF-A0A925XNV2-F1
#
_cell.length_a   1.000
_cell.length_b   1.000
_cell.length_c   1.000
_cell.angle_alpha   90.00
_cell.angle_beta   90.00
_cell.angle_gamma   90.00
#
_symmetry.space_group_name_H-M   'P 1'
#
loop_
_entity.id
_entity.type
_entity.pdbx_description
1 polymer ?
#
loop_
_entity_poly.entity_id
_entity_poly.type
_entity_poly.pdbx_seq_one_letter_code
_entity_poly.pdbx_strand_id
1 'polypeptide(L)' 'MTTEAIDLTEAKRELAEAIERNRKGIRDPEVIRRMRERMDRRREAIFKKFGLLNIAVELVREARDE' A
#
# COMPACT_ATOMS: atom_id res chain seq x y z
N MET A 1 -5.00 10.92 -19.24
CA MET A 1 -4.61 10.63 -17.85
C MET A 1 -3.49 11.59 -17.49
N THR A 2 -3.76 12.59 -16.67
CA THR A 2 -2.76 13.51 -16.16
C THR A 2 -1.81 12.73 -15.26
N THR A 3 -0.56 12.59 -15.69
CA THR A 3 0.53 12.12 -14.85
C THR A 3 0.86 13.26 -13.89
N GLU A 4 0.08 13.41 -12.82
CA GLU A 4 0.54 14.21 -11.69
C GLU A 4 1.79 13.52 -11.15
N ALA A 5 2.93 14.17 -11.33
CA ALA A 5 4.18 13.73 -10.74
C ALA A 5 3.95 13.57 -9.24
N ILE A 6 4.09 12.34 -8.73
CA ILE A 6 4.04 12.09 -7.29
C ILE A 6 5.14 12.95 -6.68
N ASP A 7 4.77 13.98 -5.91
CA ASP A 7 5.75 14.68 -5.10
C ASP A 7 6.28 13.69 -4.06
N LEU A 8 7.48 13.19 -4.33
CA LEU A 8 8.19 12.25 -3.47
C LEU A 8 8.38 12.80 -2.05
N THR A 9 8.33 14.12 -1.87
CA THR A 9 8.42 14.79 -0.57
C THR A 9 7.13 14.62 0.22
N GLU A 10 5.99 14.91 -0.40
CA GLU A 10 4.67 14.74 0.20
C GLU A 10 4.39 13.27 0.51
N ALA A 11 4.66 12.37 -0.43
CA ALA A 11 4.49 10.93 -0.23
C ALA A 11 5.35 10.37 0.92
N LYS A 12 6.60 10.85 1.07
CA LYS A 12 7.48 10.47 2.20
C LYS A 12 6.93 10.98 3.53
N ARG A 13 6.39 12.20 3.55
CA ARG A 13 5.79 12.78 4.76
C ARG A 13 4.55 12.01 5.20
N GLU A 14 3.64 11.71 4.27
CA GLU A 14 2.46 10.89 4.56
C GLU A 14 2.85 9.51 5.12
N LEU A 15 3.89 8.90 4.54
CA LEU A 15 4.40 7.61 5.00
C LEU A 15 4.98 7.69 6.43
N ALA A 16 5.77 8.73 6.73
CA ALA A 16 6.34 8.93 8.06
C ALA A 16 5.25 9.14 9.12
N GLU A 17 4.23 9.95 8.82
CA GLU A 17 3.10 10.18 9.72
C GLU A 17 2.27 8.89 9.95
N ALA A 18 2.08 8.08 8.90
CA ALA A 18 1.40 6.79 9.03
C ALA A 18 2.18 5.79 9.89
N ILE A 19 3.51 5.71 9.73
CA ILE A 19 4.39 4.87 10.54
C ILE A 19 4.32 5.29 12.02
N GLU A 20 4.36 6.60 12.29
CA GLU A 20 4.33 7.13 13.64
C GLU A 20 2.98 6.85 14.35
N ARG A 21 1.86 7.00 13.63
CA ARG A 21 0.53 6.64 14.17
C ARG A 21 0.42 5.14 14.47
N ASN A 22 0.97 4.31 13.59
CA ASN A 22 1.01 2.86 13.79
C ASN A 22 1.86 2.47 15.00
N ARG A 23 3.05 3.10 15.14
CA ARG A 23 3.97 2.89 16.28
C ARG A 23 3.35 3.26 17.62
N LYS A 24 2.49 4.29 17.64
CA LYS A 24 1.72 4.71 18.83
C LYS A 24 0.50 3.82 19.11
N GLY A 25 0.25 2.78 18.33
CA GLY A 25 -0.91 1.90 18.48
C GLY A 25 -2.25 2.56 18.15
N ILE A 26 -2.23 3.75 17.54
CA ILE A 26 -3.44 4.50 17.21
C ILE A 26 -4.07 3.89 15.95
N ARG A 27 -5.09 3.07 16.15
CA ARG A 27 -5.91 2.49 15.08
C ARG A 27 -7.26 3.17 15.05
N ASP A 28 -7.40 4.16 14.17
CA ASP A 28 -8.71 4.74 13.85
C ASP A 28 -9.47 3.78 12.90
N PRO A 29 -10.62 3.22 13.32
CA PRO A 29 -11.40 2.29 12.51
C PRO A 29 -11.83 2.86 11.16
N GLU A 30 -12.17 4.15 11.08
CA GLU A 30 -12.61 4.80 9.85
C GLU A 30 -11.45 5.03 8.89
N VAL A 31 -10.27 5.35 9.41
CA VAL A 31 -9.05 5.42 8.60
C VAL A 31 -8.72 4.06 8.01
N ILE A 32 -8.82 2.99 8.81
CA ILE A 32 -8.57 1.62 8.34
C ILE A 32 -9.57 1.22 7.26
N ARG A 33 -10.87 1.52 7.46
CA ARG A 33 -11.91 1.25 6.48
C ARG A 33 -11.62 1.93 5.13
N ARG A 34 -11.34 3.23 5.14
CA ARG A 34 -11.01 3.99 3.91
C ARG A 34 -9.75 3.48 3.23
N MET A 35 -8.73 3.10 4.00
CA MET A 35 -7.49 2.55 3.43
C MET A 35 -7.73 1.19 2.76
N ARG A 36 -8.53 0.31 3.37
CA ARG A 36 -8.91 -0.98 2.78
C ARG A 36 -9.63 -0.78 1.44
N GLU A 37 -10.67 0.06 1.41
CA GLU A 37 -11.41 0.38 0.18
C GLU A 37 -10.51 0.99 -0.91
N ARG A 38 -9.52 1.81 -0.54
CA ARG A 38 -8.55 2.37 -1.48
C ARG A 38 -7.61 1.31 -2.03
N MET A 39 -7.12 0.41 -1.18
CA MET A 39 -6.22 -0.67 -1.60
C MET A 39 -6.93 -1.70 -2.47
N ASP A 40 -8.18 -2.05 -2.16
CA ASP A 40 -8.97 -2.98 -2.97
C ASP A 40 -9.21 -2.43 -4.38
N ARG A 41 -9.59 -1.14 -4.50
CA ARG A 41 -9.71 -0.49 -5.81
C ARG A 41 -8.40 -0.49 -6.61
N ARG A 42 -7.26 -0.24 -5.95
CA ARG A 42 -5.95 -0.30 -6.60
C ARG A 42 -5.60 -1.72 -7.03
N ARG A 43 -5.89 -2.72 -6.19
CA ARG A 43 -5.66 -4.13 -6.50
C ARG A 43 -6.48 -4.57 -7.70
N GLU A 44 -7.75 -4.19 -7.77
CA GLU A 44 -8.61 -4.50 -8.91
C GLU A 44 -8.11 -3.83 -10.20
N ALA A 45 -7.70 -2.56 -10.13
CA ALA A 45 -7.13 -1.86 -11.28
C ALA A 45 -5.84 -2.52 -11.78
N ILE A 46 -4.95 -2.94 -10.88
CA ILE A 46 -3.72 -3.68 -11.21
C ILE A 46 -4.07 -5.02 -11.86
N PHE A 47 -5.01 -5.77 -11.27
CA PHE A 47 -5.44 -7.07 -11.79
C PHE A 47 -6.04 -6.95 -13.20
N LYS A 48 -6.94 -5.98 -13.43
CA LYS A 48 -7.52 -5.73 -14.76
C LYS A 48 -6.45 -5.38 -15.80
N LYS A 49 -5.39 -4.68 -15.40
CA LYS A 49 -4.35 -4.20 -16.32
C LYS A 49 -3.26 -5.25 -16.60
N PHE A 50 -2.86 -6.02 -15.61
CA PHE A 50 -1.68 -6.89 -15.68
C PHE A 50 -1.96 -8.35 -15.33
N GLY A 51 -3.18 -8.69 -14.94
CA GLY A 51 -3.52 -10.01 -14.42
C GLY A 51 -2.90 -10.28 -13.04
N LEU A 52 -2.67 -11.55 -12.75
CA LEU A 52 -2.06 -11.99 -11.49
C LEU A 52 -0.53 -11.80 -11.55
N LEU A 53 0.02 -11.01 -10.63
CA LEU A 53 1.45 -10.74 -10.53
C LEU A 53 2.11 -11.65 -9.47
N ASN A 54 2.48 -12.87 -9.87
CA ASN A 54 3.13 -13.86 -8.98
C ASN A 54 4.67 -13.80 -8.97
N ILE A 55 5.27 -12.78 -9.57
CA ILE A 55 6.70 -12.74 -9.91
C ILE A 55 7.61 -12.88 -8.67
N ALA A 56 7.18 -12.36 -7.51
CA ALA A 56 7.98 -12.35 -6.29
C ALA A 56 7.45 -13.29 -5.19
N VAL A 57 6.44 -14.12 -5.48
CA VAL A 57 5.78 -14.93 -4.44
C VAL A 57 6.74 -15.93 -3.80
N GLU A 58 7.57 -16.60 -4.60
CA GLU A 58 8.54 -17.57 -4.09
C GLU A 58 9.62 -16.88 -3.24
N LEU A 59 10.16 -15.75 -3.69
CA LEU A 59 11.15 -14.96 -2.93
C LEU A 59 10.61 -14.49 -1.57
N VAL A 60 9.33 -14.09 -1.51
CA VAL A 60 8.69 -13.67 -0.24
C VAL A 60 8.46 -14.87 0.69
N ARG A 61 8.20 -16.07 0.15
CA ARG A 61 8.06 -17.28 0.97
C ARG A 61 9.40 -17.68 1.56
N GLU A 62 10.44 -17.73 0.74
CA GLU A 62 11.81 -18.03 1.17
C GLU A 62 12.23 -17.07 2.30
N ALA A 63 12.07 -15.76 2.12
CA ALA A 63 12.46 -14.76 3.12
C ALA A 63 11.63 -14.77 4.42
N ARG A 64 10.44 -15.39 4.44
CA ARG A 64 9.59 -15.49 5.64
C ARG A 64 9.90 -16.73 6.46
N ASP A 65 10.33 -17.79 5.78
CA ASP A 65 10.60 -19.09 6.38
C ASP A 65 12.05 -19.17 6.91
N GLU A 66 12.87 -18.11 6.72
CA GLU A 66 14.13 -17.79 7.43
C GLU A 66 13.89 -16.95 8.70
#